data_AF-A0A5Y9YCF1-F1
#
_entry.id   AF-A0A5Y9YCF1-F1
#
_cell.length_a   1.000
_cell.length_b   1.000
_cell.length_c   1.000
_cell.angle_alpha   90.00
_cell.angle_beta   90.00
_cell.angle_gamma   90.00
#
_symmetry.space_group_name_H-M   'P 1'
#
loop_
_entity.id
_entity.type
_entity.pdbx_description
1 polymer ?
#
loop_
_entity_poly.entity_id
_entity_poly.type
_entity_poly.pdbx_seq_one_letter_code
_entity_poly.pdbx_strand_id
1 'polypeptide(L)'
;MMRKTLSALAMLCLLSGCSTLDRIDAVGKQARDDEKITSQHLQKMKSGEVVRELPSQWINPVPLNARGNDRERLPSCLVQINRPGVISVNDISAHITRTCHISVVLTPDARQV
;
A
#
# COMPACT_ATOMS: atom_id res chain seq x y z
N MET A 1 13.15 -23.19 -61.97
CA MET A 1 13.28 -22.20 -60.86
C MET A 1 12.54 -22.59 -59.57
N MET A 2 11.49 -23.44 -59.58
CA MET A 2 10.68 -23.78 -58.38
C MET A 2 11.38 -24.58 -57.26
N ARG A 3 12.44 -25.36 -57.53
CA ARG A 3 13.12 -26.16 -56.49
C ARG A 3 13.87 -25.31 -55.45
N LYS A 4 14.35 -24.12 -55.84
CA LYS A 4 15.11 -23.23 -54.94
C LYS A 4 14.20 -22.45 -53.98
N THR A 5 12.95 -22.18 -54.37
CA THR A 5 11.99 -21.44 -53.53
C THR A 5 11.40 -22.33 -52.43
N LEU A 6 11.24 -23.64 -52.66
CA LEU A 6 10.77 -24.60 -51.67
C LEU A 6 11.75 -24.79 -50.50
N SER A 7 13.07 -24.84 -50.76
CA SER A 7 14.07 -24.92 -49.68
C SER A 7 14.13 -23.67 -48.81
N ALA A 8 13.91 -22.48 -49.38
CA ALA A 8 13.91 -21.23 -48.62
C ALA A 8 12.71 -21.14 -47.66
N LEU A 9 11.53 -21.64 -48.07
CA LEU A 9 10.34 -21.66 -47.24
C LEU A 9 10.47 -22.60 -46.04
N ALA A 10 11.06 -23.78 -46.25
CA ALA A 10 11.28 -24.76 -45.17
C ALA A 10 12.26 -24.24 -44.10
N MET A 11 13.26 -23.47 -44.50
CA MET A 11 14.25 -22.90 -43.59
C MET A 11 13.67 -21.76 -42.73
N LEU A 12 12.69 -21.00 -43.24
CA LEU A 12 11.95 -19.98 -42.49
C LEU A 12 11.04 -20.60 -41.40
N CYS A 13 10.45 -21.77 -41.63
CA CYS A 13 9.63 -22.46 -40.62
C CYS A 13 10.44 -23.06 -39.46
N LEU A 14 11.72 -23.38 -39.68
CA LEU A 14 12.59 -23.92 -38.63
C LEU A 14 13.10 -22.84 -37.66
N LEU A 15 13.13 -21.57 -38.09
CA LEU A 15 13.57 -20.43 -37.27
C LEU A 15 12.46 -19.88 -36.34
N SER A 16 11.19 -20.15 -36.62
CA SER A 16 10.05 -19.62 -35.85
C SER A 16 9.58 -20.50 -34.68
N GLY A 17 10.24 -21.65 -34.44
CA GLY A 17 9.70 -22.71 -33.58
C GLY A 17 10.30 -22.90 -32.18
N CYS A 18 11.56 -22.51 -31.92
CA CYS A 18 12.22 -22.92 -30.66
C CYS A 18 12.04 -21.94 -29.48
N SER A 19 11.81 -20.65 -29.71
CA SER A 19 11.72 -19.66 -28.63
C SER A 19 10.28 -19.41 -28.14
N THR A 20 9.28 -19.87 -28.88
CA THR A 20 7.85 -19.67 -28.55
C THR A 20 7.36 -20.72 -27.55
N LEU A 21 7.82 -21.96 -27.64
CA LEU A 21 7.41 -23.06 -26.75
C LEU A 21 7.88 -22.86 -25.31
N ASP A 22 9.13 -22.44 -25.09
CA ASP A 22 9.66 -22.14 -23.76
C ASP A 22 8.90 -20.99 -23.09
N ARG A 23 8.49 -19.97 -23.88
CA ARG A 23 7.66 -18.88 -23.34
C ARG A 23 6.25 -19.33 -23.02
N ILE A 24 5.66 -20.23 -23.81
CA ILE A 24 4.33 -20.80 -23.52
C ILE A 24 4.38 -21.58 -22.20
N ASP A 25 5.42 -22.39 -21.97
CA ASP A 25 5.55 -23.14 -20.73
C ASP A 25 5.82 -22.21 -19.53
N ALA A 26 6.69 -21.20 -19.70
CA ALA A 26 6.95 -20.20 -18.67
C ALA A 26 5.68 -19.40 -18.31
N VAL A 27 4.88 -18.98 -19.30
CA VAL A 27 3.60 -18.30 -19.08
C VAL A 27 2.59 -19.23 -18.42
N GLY A 28 2.52 -20.49 -18.84
CA GLY A 28 1.64 -21.49 -18.23
C GLY A 28 2.02 -21.81 -16.78
N LYS A 29 3.31 -21.80 -16.45
CA LYS A 29 3.80 -21.94 -15.07
C LYS A 29 3.45 -20.71 -14.23
N GLN A 30 3.73 -19.51 -14.75
CA GLN A 30 3.39 -18.25 -14.08
C GLN A 30 1.90 -18.14 -13.77
N ALA A 31 1.03 -18.49 -14.73
CA ALA A 31 -0.42 -18.46 -14.53
C ALA A 31 -0.88 -19.40 -13.40
N ARG A 32 -0.27 -20.59 -13.29
CA ARG A 32 -0.56 -21.56 -12.22
C ARG A 32 -0.08 -21.07 -10.85
N ASP A 33 1.09 -20.44 -10.81
CA ASP A 33 1.63 -19.85 -9.58
C ASP A 33 0.78 -18.67 -9.09
N ASP A 34 0.34 -17.81 -10.01
CA ASP A 34 -0.53 -16.66 -9.72
C ASP A 34 -1.92 -17.10 -9.26
N GLU A 35 -2.50 -18.15 -9.86
CA GLU A 35 -3.76 -18.76 -9.41
C GLU A 35 -3.66 -19.30 -7.98
N LYS A 36 -2.55 -19.96 -7.65
CA LYS A 36 -2.30 -20.50 -6.30
C LYS A 36 -2.16 -19.39 -5.27
N ILE A 37 -1.42 -18.32 -5.57
CA ILE A 37 -1.27 -17.18 -4.66
C ILE A 37 -2.61 -16.47 -4.46
N THR A 38 -3.34 -16.23 -5.54
CA THR A 38 -4.64 -15.55 -5.52
C THR A 38 -5.67 -16.33 -4.73
N SER A 39 -5.75 -17.65 -4.95
CA SER A 39 -6.67 -18.52 -4.20
C SER A 39 -6.34 -18.57 -2.70
N GLN A 40 -5.05 -18.60 -2.33
CA GLN A 40 -4.64 -18.51 -0.93
C GLN A 40 -5.01 -17.15 -0.31
N HIS A 41 -4.88 -16.05 -1.05
CA HIS A 41 -5.26 -14.72 -0.59
C HIS A 41 -6.78 -14.59 -0.42
N LEU A 42 -7.55 -15.09 -1.38
CA LEU A 42 -9.01 -15.15 -1.31
C LEU A 42 -9.51 -15.99 -0.13
N GLN A 43 -8.87 -17.13 0.14
CA GLN A 43 -9.18 -17.95 1.31
C GLN A 43 -8.91 -17.20 2.62
N LYS A 44 -7.78 -16.48 2.71
CA LYS A 44 -7.46 -15.63 3.87
C LYS A 44 -8.44 -14.47 4.05
N MET A 45 -8.91 -13.86 2.96
CA MET A 45 -9.95 -12.81 3.02
C MET A 45 -11.30 -13.38 3.45
N LYS A 46 -11.67 -14.58 2.96
CA LYS A 46 -12.89 -15.28 3.40
C LYS A 46 -12.84 -15.72 4.86
N SER A 47 -11.64 -16.06 5.36
CA SER A 47 -11.41 -16.39 6.77
C SER A 47 -11.03 -15.18 7.62
N GLY A 48 -11.00 -13.98 7.03
CA GLY A 48 -10.56 -12.76 7.69
C GLY A 48 -11.54 -12.36 8.77
N GLU A 49 -11.01 -11.99 9.93
CA GLU A 49 -11.75 -11.55 11.09
C GLU A 49 -12.74 -10.45 10.71
N VAL A 50 -14.04 -10.73 10.90
CA VAL A 50 -15.11 -9.76 10.62
C VAL A 50 -14.86 -8.51 11.47
N VAL A 51 -15.13 -7.33 10.92
CA VAL A 51 -15.17 -6.10 11.70
C VAL A 51 -16.23 -6.28 12.80
N ARG A 52 -15.79 -6.48 14.04
CA ARG A 52 -16.67 -6.64 15.20
C ARG A 52 -16.93 -5.28 15.80
N GLU A 53 -18.19 -4.95 16.02
CA GLU A 53 -18.53 -3.80 16.85
C GLU A 53 -17.98 -4.02 18.27
N LEU A 54 -17.25 -3.04 18.80
CA LEU A 54 -16.83 -3.09 20.19
C LEU A 54 -18.08 -2.94 21.07
N PRO A 55 -18.29 -3.82 22.07
CA PRO A 55 -19.48 -3.80 22.92
C PRO A 55 -19.58 -2.55 23.82
N SER A 56 -18.54 -1.73 23.84
CA SER A 56 -18.47 -0.49 24.61
C SER A 56 -17.82 0.61 23.76
N GLN A 57 -18.31 1.83 23.92
CA GLN A 57 -17.60 3.00 23.39
C GLN A 57 -16.17 3.02 23.95
N TRP A 58 -15.19 3.24 23.07
CA TRP A 58 -13.85 3.55 23.52
C TRP A 58 -13.89 4.90 24.23
N ILE A 59 -13.86 4.87 25.56
CA ILE A 59 -13.64 6.07 26.38
C ILE A 59 -12.16 6.11 26.74
N ASN A 60 -11.57 7.30 26.77
CA ASN A 60 -10.29 7.48 27.43
C ASN A 60 -10.56 7.67 28.94
N PRO A 61 -10.30 6.66 29.80
CA PRO A 61 -10.59 6.76 31.23
C PRO A 61 -9.61 7.71 31.95
N VAL A 62 -8.53 8.11 31.28
CA VAL A 62 -7.53 9.03 31.83
C VAL A 62 -7.81 10.44 31.27
N PRO A 63 -8.12 11.43 32.11
CA PRO A 63 -8.31 12.79 31.65
C PRO A 63 -7.02 13.29 30.99
N LEU A 64 -7.13 13.94 29.82
CA LEU A 64 -6.00 14.53 29.09
C LEU A 64 -5.19 15.55 29.92
N ASN A 65 -5.78 16.03 31.02
CA ASN A 65 -5.18 16.97 31.97
C ASN A 65 -4.53 16.28 33.18
N ALA A 66 -4.49 14.94 33.22
CA ALA A 66 -3.60 14.26 34.15
C ALA A 66 -2.21 14.83 33.89
N ARG A 67 -1.54 15.32 34.93
CA ARG A 67 -0.16 15.79 34.85
C ARG A 67 0.73 14.57 34.59
N GLY A 68 0.66 14.03 33.38
CA GLY A 68 1.47 12.93 32.92
C GLY A 68 2.90 13.43 32.81
N ASN A 69 3.85 12.58 33.19
CA ASN A 69 5.27 12.75 32.88
C ASN A 69 5.55 12.66 31.36
N ASP A 70 4.58 13.02 30.51
CA ASP A 70 4.64 12.87 29.05
C ASP A 70 5.58 13.89 28.41
N ARG A 71 6.08 14.88 29.15
CA ARG A 71 7.17 15.75 28.66
C ARG A 71 8.40 14.95 28.24
N GLU A 72 8.65 13.78 28.84
CA GLU A 72 9.76 12.89 28.45
C GLU A 72 9.45 12.03 27.22
N ARG A 73 8.18 11.88 26.83
CA ARG A 73 7.75 11.12 25.65
C ARG A 73 7.44 11.97 24.44
N LEU A 74 7.27 13.28 24.61
CA LEU A 74 7.07 14.20 23.51
C LEU A 74 8.43 14.55 22.86
N PRO A 75 8.49 14.64 21.53
CA PRO A 75 9.69 15.13 20.85
C PRO A 75 10.07 16.51 21.42
N SER A 76 11.37 16.81 21.47
CA SER A 76 11.95 18.01 22.10
C SER A 76 11.53 19.35 21.47
N CYS A 77 10.60 19.35 20.53
CA CYS A 77 10.09 20.53 19.86
C CYS A 77 8.90 21.12 20.62
N LEU A 78 8.82 22.45 20.62
CA LEU A 78 7.67 23.19 21.13
C LEU A 78 6.89 23.76 19.93
N VAL A 79 5.62 23.39 19.80
CA VAL A 79 4.75 23.89 18.73
C VAL A 79 3.86 25.00 19.30
N GLN A 80 4.03 26.23 18.83
CA GLN A 80 3.21 27.38 19.22
C GLN A 80 2.34 27.81 18.05
N ILE A 81 1.02 27.75 18.22
CA ILE A 81 0.04 28.12 17.19
C ILE A 81 -0.65 29.43 17.60
N ASN A 82 -0.09 30.56 17.17
CA ASN A 82 -0.64 31.89 17.39
C ASN A 82 -1.05 32.53 16.06
N ARG A 83 -2.06 31.94 15.40
CA ARG A 83 -2.62 32.48 14.15
C ARG A 83 -4.06 32.95 14.37
N PRO A 84 -4.37 34.24 14.12
CA PRO A 84 -5.76 34.70 14.07
C PRO A 84 -6.46 34.22 12.78
N GLY A 85 -7.74 33.85 12.89
CA GLY A 85 -8.57 33.40 11.76
C GLY A 85 -8.70 31.88 11.64
N VAL A 86 -9.26 31.42 10.51
CA VAL A 86 -9.45 29.98 10.24
C VAL A 86 -8.11 29.36 9.86
N ILE A 87 -7.76 28.24 10.50
CA ILE A 87 -6.56 27.45 10.21
C ILE A 87 -7.00 26.03 9.85
N SER A 88 -6.43 25.47 8.78
CA SER A 88 -6.76 24.09 8.39
C SER A 88 -5.92 23.08 9.17
N VAL A 89 -6.45 21.87 9.35
CA VAL A 89 -5.71 20.75 9.96
C VAL A 89 -4.44 20.41 9.16
N ASN A 90 -4.46 20.63 7.84
CA ASN A 90 -3.29 20.48 6.97
C ASN A 90 -2.20 21.53 7.28
N ASP A 91 -2.58 22.77 7.59
CA ASP A 91 -1.62 23.82 7.95
C ASP A 91 -0.93 23.50 9.28
N ILE A 92 -1.71 22.99 10.24
CA ILE A 92 -1.21 22.56 11.55
C ILE A 92 -0.22 21.41 11.39
N SER A 93 -0.56 20.38 10.60
CA SER A 93 0.33 19.22 10.40
C SER A 93 1.64 19.60 9.68
N ALA A 94 1.55 20.49 8.67
CA ALA A 94 2.72 21.02 7.99
C ALA A 94 3.58 21.90 8.91
N HIS A 95 2.96 22.63 9.84
CA HIS A 95 3.69 23.40 10.84
C HIS A 95 4.44 22.49 11.82
N ILE A 96 3.78 21.48 12.38
CA ILE A 96 4.41 20.50 13.27
C ILE A 96 5.57 19.80 12.55
N THR A 97 5.34 19.32 11.33
CA THR A 97 6.37 18.64 10.53
C THR A 97 7.62 19.50 10.35
N ARG A 98 7.44 20.80 10.04
CA ARG A 98 8.57 21.72 9.85
C ARG A 98 9.28 22.08 11.15
N THR A 99 8.54 22.28 12.23
CA THR A 99 9.10 22.69 13.54
C THR A 99 9.79 21.52 14.24
N CYS A 100 9.23 20.33 14.13
CA CYS A 100 9.66 19.16 14.88
C CYS A 100 10.50 18.16 14.07
N HIS A 101 10.58 18.32 12.75
CA HIS A 101 11.24 17.38 11.84
C HIS A 101 10.71 15.94 11.97
N ILE A 102 9.42 15.78 12.27
CA ILE A 102 8.73 14.49 12.35
C ILE A 102 7.67 14.40 11.26
N SER A 103 7.45 13.20 10.72
CA SER A 103 6.35 12.97 9.78
C SER A 103 5.01 12.94 10.53
N VAL A 104 4.07 13.80 10.12
CA VAL A 104 2.71 13.83 10.66
C VAL A 104 1.74 13.28 9.63
N VAL A 105 1.07 12.18 9.96
CA VAL A 105 0.04 11.55 9.11
C VAL A 105 -1.34 11.89 9.66
N LEU A 106 -2.16 12.53 8.84
CA LEU A 106 -3.54 12.87 9.20
C LEU A 106 -4.49 11.72 8.85
N THR A 107 -5.18 11.21 9.87
CA THR A 107 -6.23 10.20 9.74
C THR A 107 -7.49 10.79 9.09
N PRO A 108 -8.34 9.97 8.44
CA PRO A 108 -9.49 10.47 7.68
C PRO A 108 -10.55 11.22 8.49
N ASP A 109 -10.72 10.86 9.77
CA ASP A 109 -11.62 11.51 10.72
C ASP A 109 -11.16 12.93 11.06
N ALA A 110 -9.85 13.15 11.22
CA ALA A 110 -9.27 14.46 11.52
C ALA A 110 -9.37 15.46 10.36
N ARG A 111 -9.61 14.99 9.14
CA ARG A 111 -9.73 15.85 7.93
C ARG A 111 -11.13 16.42 7.72
N GLN A 112 -12.12 15.92 8.47
CA GLN A 112 -13.53 16.27 8.30
C GLN A 112 -14.00 17.39 9.24
N VAL A 113 -13.08 17.94 10.03
CA VAL A 113 -13.30 19.07 10.96
C VAL A 113 -12.95 20.38 10.26
#